data_AF-A0A3D0PCH8-F1
#
_entry.id   AF-A0A3D0PCH8-F1
#
_cell.length_a   1.000
_cell.length_b   1.000
_cell.length_c   1.000
_cell.angle_alpha   90.00
_cell.angle_beta   90.00
_cell.angle_gamma   90.00
#
_symmetry.space_group_name_H-M   'P 1'
#
loop_
_entity.id
_entity.type
_entity.pdbx_description
1 polymer ?
#
loop_
_entity_poly.entity_id
_entity_poly.type
_entity_poly.pdbx_seq_one_letter_code
_entity_poly.pdbx_strand_id
1 'polypeptide(L)' 'MTRKLYWLAFKVGDEYKLSPYRCESRQDAMRHGMEHVLDRELVAVFSEDAGFTVDEMLDLATFMQRPGSVFLRPEE' A
#
# COMPACT_ATOMS: atom_id res chain seq x y z
N MET A 1 12.98 18.64 5.80
CA MET A 1 11.96 17.73 5.23
C MET A 1 12.08 16.39 5.93
N THR A 2 11.05 15.97 6.65
CA THR A 2 11.08 14.73 7.45
C THR A 2 10.47 13.60 6.63
N ARG A 3 11.27 12.57 6.30
CA ARG A 3 10.76 11.40 5.57
C ARG A 3 9.88 10.58 6.51
N LYS A 4 8.62 10.40 6.13
CA LYS A 4 7.64 9.57 6.85
C LYS A 4 7.77 8.11 6.41
N LEU A 5 7.49 7.19 7.32
CA LEU A 5 7.44 5.77 7.00
C LEU A 5 6.07 5.43 6.42
N TYR A 6 6.10 4.78 5.26
CA TYR A 6 4.95 4.19 4.60
C TYR A 6 5.16 2.69 4.43
N TRP A 7 4.11 1.91 4.60
CA TRP A 7 4.11 0.48 4.35
C TRP A 7 3.40 0.20 3.04
N LEU A 8 4.15 -0.30 2.07
CA LEU A 8 3.67 -0.70 0.77
C LEU A 8 3.23 -2.16 0.83
N ALA A 9 1.94 -2.42 0.61
CA ALA A 9 1.41 -3.76 0.53
C ALA A 9 1.42 -4.25 -0.91
N PHE A 10 2.08 -5.38 -1.12
CA PHE A 10 2.22 -6.02 -2.41
C PHE A 10 1.56 -7.39 -2.40
N LYS A 11 0.83 -7.71 -3.47
CA LYS A 11 0.39 -9.07 -3.76
C LYS A 11 1.46 -9.77 -4.60
N VAL A 12 1.91 -10.93 -4.14
CA VAL A 12 2.94 -11.76 -4.76
C VAL A 12 2.39 -13.18 -4.92
N GLY A 13 1.78 -13.45 -6.07
CA GLY A 13 1.00 -14.68 -6.26
C GLY A 13 -0.25 -14.67 -5.38
N ASP A 14 -0.34 -15.63 -4.45
CA ASP A 14 -1.44 -15.74 -3.48
C ASP A 14 -1.12 -15.10 -2.11
N GLU A 15 0.14 -14.69 -1.91
CA GLU A 15 0.58 -14.08 -0.64
C GLU A 15 0.55 -12.55 -0.70
N TYR A 16 0.39 -11.93 0.47
CA TYR A 16 0.52 -10.49 0.67
C TYR A 16 1.79 -10.18 1.47
N LYS A 17 2.57 -9.19 1.01
CA LYS A 17 3.84 -8.79 1.63
C LYS A 17 3.89 -7.29 1.84
N LEU A 18 4.32 -6.87 3.02
CA LEU A 18 4.55 -5.47 3.34
C LEU A 18 6.02 -5.12 3.13
N SER A 19 6.28 -3.94 2.58
CA SER A 19 7.62 -3.38 2.45
C SER A 19 7.65 -1.95 2.99
N PRO A 20 8.54 -1.65 3.95
CA PRO A 20 8.68 -0.31 4.48
C PRO A 20 9.39 0.59 3.46
N TYR A 21 8.86 1.79 3.25
CA TYR A 21 9.42 2.80 2.37
C TYR A 21 9.33 4.18 3.01
N ARG A 22 10.44 4.92 3.03
CA ARG A 22 10.50 6.27 3.61
C ARG A 22 10.47 7.32 2.53
N CYS A 23 9.42 8.12 2.49
CA CYS A 23 9.25 9.22 1.54
C CYS A 23 8.50 10.39 2.16
N GLU A 24 8.34 11.45 1.38
CA GLU A 24 7.74 12.70 1.86
C GLU A 24 6.21 12.67 1.80
N SER A 25 5.66 11.90 0.87
CA SER A 25 4.22 11.82 0.64
C SER A 25 3.73 10.41 0.32
N ARG A 26 2.44 10.15 0.56
CA ARG A 26 1.77 8.91 0.15
C ARG A 26 1.81 8.72 -1.37
N GLN A 27 1.75 9.80 -2.15
CA GLN A 27 1.84 9.74 -3.61
C GLN A 27 3.21 9.24 -4.07
N ASP A 28 4.31 9.64 -3.40
CA ASP A 28 5.65 9.12 -3.68
C ASP A 28 5.77 7.64 -3.36
N ALA A 29 5.18 7.20 -2.24
CA ALA A 29 5.13 5.79 -1.87
C ALA A 29 4.36 4.97 -2.93
N MET A 30 3.18 5.44 -3.34
CA MET A 30 2.38 4.78 -4.38
C MET A 30 3.13 4.70 -5.71
N ARG A 31 3.71 5.82 -6.16
CA ARG A 31 4.51 5.87 -7.38
C ARG A 31 5.69 4.92 -7.32
N HIS A 32 6.42 4.90 -6.20
CA HIS A 32 7.53 3.97 -6.00
C HIS A 32 7.08 2.51 -6.10
N GLY A 33 5.99 2.15 -5.42
CA GLY A 33 5.44 0.80 -5.45
C GLY A 33 4.90 0.37 -6.81
N MET A 34 4.37 1.30 -7.62
CA MET A 34 3.85 1.01 -8.96
C MET A 34 4.95 0.97 -10.03
N GLU A 35 5.92 1.88 -9.99
CA GLU A 35 6.90 2.05 -11.08
C GLU A 35 8.17 1.21 -10.88
N HIS A 36 8.58 0.94 -9.64
CA HIS A 36 9.85 0.27 -9.35
C HIS A 36 9.71 -1.21 -8.97
N VAL A 37 8.51 -1.67 -8.61
CA VAL A 37 8.28 -3.06 -8.21
C VAL A 37 7.43 -3.75 -9.27
N LEU A 38 8.05 -4.05 -10.42
CA LEU A 38 7.35 -4.61 -11.58
C LEU A 38 6.92 -6.08 -11.41
N ASP A 39 7.63 -6.83 -10.55
CA ASP A 39 7.32 -8.24 -10.24
C ASP A 39 6.18 -8.42 -9.22
N ARG A 40 5.67 -7.34 -8.64
CA ARG A 40 4.66 -7.41 -7.57
C ARG A 40 3.60 -6.36 -7.76
N GLU A 41 2.38 -6.73 -7.43
CA GLU A 41 1.24 -5.84 -7.60
C GLU A 41 1.03 -5.03 -6.32
N LEU A 42 1.21 -3.71 -6.37
CA LEU A 42 0.90 -2.84 -5.24
C LEU A 42 -0.62 -2.81 -5.02
N VAL A 43 -1.09 -3.24 -3.84
CA VAL A 43 -2.51 -3.28 -3.48
C VAL A 43 -2.90 -2.13 -2.54
N ALA A 44 -2.01 -1.72 -1.63
CA ALA A 44 -2.30 -0.67 -0.67
C ALA A 44 -1.04 0.05 -0.19
N VAL A 45 -1.22 1.25 0.35
CA VAL A 45 -0.17 2.03 1.00
C VAL A 45 -0.70 2.58 2.31
N PHE A 46 -0.05 2.20 3.40
CA PHE A 46 -0.39 2.62 4.76
C PHE A 46 0.65 3.61 5.28
N SER A 47 0.20 4.63 6.00
CA SER A 47 1.11 5.56 6.70
C SER A 47 1.39 5.01 8.11
N GLU A 48 2.61 5.16 8.60
CA GLU A 48 2.92 4.90 10.02
C GLU A 48 2.02 5.71 10.97
N ASP A 49 1.63 6.93 10.57
CA ASP A 49 0.72 7.79 11.32
C ASP A 49 -0.67 7.16 11.57
N ALA A 50 -1.06 6.14 10.80
CA ALA A 50 -2.36 5.48 10.96
C ALA A 50 -2.41 4.52 12.16
N GLY A 51 -1.26 4.16 12.75
CA GLY A 51 -1.19 3.35 13.97
C GLY A 51 -1.55 1.86 13.80
N PHE A 52 -1.70 1.38 12.56
CA PHE A 52 -1.95 -0.04 12.30
C PHE A 52 -0.71 -0.89 12.56
N THR A 53 -0.93 -2.09 13.08
CA THR A 53 0.09 -3.14 13.17
C THR A 53 0.35 -3.80 11.82
N VAL A 54 1.46 -4.54 11.72
CA VAL A 54 1.82 -5.29 10.49
C VAL A 54 0.74 -6.31 10.12
N ASP A 55 0.20 -7.04 11.10
CA ASP A 55 -0.87 -8.01 10.88
C ASP A 55 -2.17 -7.34 10.41
N GLU A 56 -2.58 -6.22 11.00
CA GLU A 56 -3.77 -5.47 10.56
C GLU A 56 -3.59 -4.92 9.14
N MET A 57 -2.40 -4.41 8.80
CA MET A 57 -2.10 -3.95 7.45
C MET A 57 -2.13 -5.08 6.42
N LEU A 58 -1.69 -6.29 6.79
CA LEU A 58 -1.77 -7.47 5.92
C LEU A 58 -3.22 -7.90 5.74
N ASP A 59 -4.00 -7.99 6.82
CA ASP A 59 -5.41 -8.35 6.77
C ASP A 59 -6.19 -7.37 5.89
N LEU A 60 -6.04 -6.05 6.10
CA LEU A 60 -6.62 -5.01 5.26
C LEU A 60 -6.17 -5.10 3.81
N ALA A 61 -4.91 -5.45 3.55
CA ALA A 61 -4.41 -5.62 2.18
C ALA A 61 -5.10 -6.79 1.46
N THR A 62 -5.59 -7.81 2.18
CA THR A 62 -6.38 -8.89 1.56
C THR A 62 -7.76 -8.43 1.12
N PHE A 63 -8.38 -7.50 1.86
CA PHE A 63 -9.69 -6.90 1.53
C PHE A 63 -9.59 -5.83 0.44
N MET A 64 -8.45 -5.13 0.34
CA MET A 64 -8.24 -4.05 -0.62
C MET A 64 -8.00 -4.62 -2.03
N GLN A 65 -8.93 -4.37 -2.94
CA GLN A 65 -8.71 -4.60 -4.37
C GLN A 65 -7.79 -3.51 -4.94
N ARG A 66 -7.01 -3.88 -5.97
CA ARG A 66 -6.03 -3.04 -6.69
C ARG A 66 -6.39 -1.54 -6.67
N PRO A 67 -5.44 -0.64 -6.36
CA PRO A 67 -5.64 0.79 -6.53
C PRO A 67 -5.80 1.08 -8.03
N GLY A 68 -7.05 1.15 -8.48
CA GLY A 68 -7.44 1.20 -9.89
C GLY A 68 -8.65 0.33 -10.26
N SER A 69 -9.06 -0.61 -9.40
CA SER A 69 -10.33 -1.32 -9.58
C SER A 69 -11.49 -0.40 -9.21
N VAL A 70 -12.40 -0.21 -10.16
CA VAL A 70 -13.50 0.77 -10.23
C VAL A 70 -14.57 0.67 -9.12
N PHE A 71 -14.31 -0.06 -8.03
CA PHE A 71 -15.31 -0.38 -6.99
C PHE A 71 -15.40 0.60 -5.82
N LEU A 72 -14.53 1.62 -5.73
CA LEU A 72 -14.76 2.75 -4.83
C LEU A 72 -15.63 3.81 -5.53
N ARG A 73 -16.90 3.48 -5.79
CA ARG A 73 -17.92 4.52 -5.90
C ARG A 73 -18.36 4.83 -4.46
N PRO A 74 -18.30 6.07 -3.98
CA PRO A 74 -19.10 6.43 -2.82
C PRO A 74 -20.57 6.27 -3.24
N GLU A 75 -21.36 5.54 -2.45
CA GLU A 75 -22.82 5.60 -2.57
C GLU A 75 -23.25 7.05 -2.33
N GLU A 76 -24.04 7.58 -3.26
CA GLU A 76 -24.65 8.93 -3.21
C GLU A 76 -25.58 9.09 -2.00
#